data_AF-A0A9J9HH35-F1
#
_entry.id   AF-A0A9J9HH35-F1
#
_cell.length_a   1.000
_cell.length_b   1.000
_cell.length_c   1.000
_cell.angle_alpha   90.00
_cell.angle_beta   90.00
_cell.angle_gamma   90.00
#
_symmetry.space_group_name_H-M   'P 1'
#
loop_
_entity.id
_entity.type
_entity.pdbx_description
1 polymer ?
#
loop_
_entity_poly.entity_id
_entity_poly.type
_entity_poly.pdbx_seq_one_letter_code
_entity_poly.pdbx_strand_id
1 'polypeptide(L)'
;MKRTIVDKMTAALHILWPTWTRTVGAMSKRNILVRSHCRRCGALMRVDPADLVARYGAGHSLIDTQERCRMVACDGAAYYLAALTYGAPWRVLLDDPVLKEGLEGRPPAVTGRSLQVCGQATVLDVSP
;
A
#
# COMPACT_ATOMS: atom_id res chain seq x y z
N MET A 1 -24.58 -18.16 -32.53
CA MET A 1 -23.79 -16.94 -32.23
C MET A 1 -23.94 -16.44 -30.78
N LYS A 2 -24.13 -17.33 -29.79
CA LYS A 2 -24.30 -16.96 -28.35
C LYS A 2 -23.17 -17.50 -27.43
N ARG A 3 -22.32 -18.40 -27.92
CA ARG A 3 -21.23 -19.02 -27.13
C ARG A 3 -20.02 -18.10 -26.92
N THR A 4 -19.73 -17.21 -27.87
CA THR A 4 -18.52 -16.37 -27.84
C THR A 4 -18.57 -15.22 -26.81
N ILE A 5 -19.76 -14.83 -26.33
CA ILE A 5 -19.92 -13.75 -25.35
C ILE A 5 -19.72 -14.26 -23.92
N VAL A 6 -20.18 -15.48 -23.64
CA VAL A 6 -20.03 -16.09 -22.30
C VAL A 6 -18.56 -16.45 -22.04
N ASP A 7 -17.83 -16.95 -23.05
CA ASP A 7 -16.41 -17.30 -22.91
C ASP A 7 -15.50 -16.07 -22.70
N LYS A 8 -15.88 -14.88 -23.22
CA LYS A 8 -15.16 -13.62 -22.97
C LYS A 8 -15.43 -13.05 -21.57
N MET A 9 -16.60 -13.28 -20.98
CA MET A 9 -16.94 -12.81 -19.62
C MET A 9 -16.18 -13.58 -18.54
N THR A 10 -15.88 -14.86 -18.75
CA THR A 10 -15.14 -15.68 -17.77
C THR A 10 -13.66 -15.29 -17.69
N ALA A 11 -13.06 -14.85 -18.80
CA ALA A 11 -11.66 -14.41 -18.84
C ALA A 11 -11.44 -13.01 -18.23
N ALA A 12 -12.46 -12.14 -18.23
CA ALA A 12 -12.35 -10.77 -17.73
C ALA A 12 -12.44 -10.65 -16.20
N LEU A 13 -12.91 -11.67 -15.48
CA LEU A 13 -13.10 -11.57 -14.03
C LEU A 13 -11.79 -11.66 -13.22
N HIS A 14 -10.71 -12.13 -13.83
CA HIS A 14 -9.36 -12.13 -13.24
C HIS A 14 -8.68 -10.74 -13.28
N ILE A 15 -9.31 -9.76 -13.95
CA ILE A 15 -8.89 -8.35 -14.00
C ILE A 15 -9.30 -7.61 -12.71
N LEU A 16 -10.22 -8.19 -11.91
CA LEU A 16 -11.00 -7.53 -10.85
C LEU A 16 -10.42 -7.67 -9.42
N TRP A 17 -9.10 -7.60 -9.27
CA TRP A 17 -8.35 -7.88 -8.03
C TRP A 17 -8.22 -9.37 -7.66
N PRO A 18 -6.99 -9.86 -7.40
CA PRO A 18 -6.78 -11.20 -6.89
C PRO A 18 -7.55 -11.47 -5.59
N THR A 19 -8.01 -12.70 -5.38
CA THR A 19 -8.77 -13.05 -4.16
C THR A 19 -7.99 -12.79 -2.87
N TRP A 20 -6.65 -12.86 -2.93
CA TRP A 20 -5.78 -12.57 -1.80
C TRP A 20 -5.71 -11.08 -1.43
N THR A 21 -6.12 -10.15 -2.31
CA THR A 21 -6.19 -8.70 -1.99
C THR A 21 -7.56 -8.25 -1.50
N ARG A 22 -8.59 -9.11 -1.56
CA ARG A 22 -9.98 -8.68 -1.31
C ARG A 22 -10.25 -8.29 0.13
N THR A 23 -9.62 -8.97 1.10
CA THR A 23 -9.81 -8.67 2.52
C THR A 23 -8.51 -8.82 3.31
N VAL A 24 -8.40 -8.07 4.41
CA VAL A 24 -7.28 -8.18 5.36
C VAL A 24 -7.18 -9.58 5.98
N GLY A 25 -8.31 -10.28 6.16
CA GLY A 25 -8.31 -11.66 6.60
C GLY A 25 -7.71 -12.63 5.57
N ALA A 26 -7.98 -12.42 4.28
CA ALA A 26 -7.38 -13.19 3.20
C ALA A 26 -5.88 -12.93 3.06
N MET A 27 -5.45 -11.70 3.34
CA MET A 27 -4.04 -11.30 3.39
C MET A 27 -3.32 -11.93 4.58
N SER A 28 -3.90 -11.82 5.78
CA SER A 28 -3.35 -12.37 7.02
C SER A 28 -3.16 -13.89 6.94
N LYS A 29 -4.18 -14.64 6.50
CA LYS A 29 -4.11 -16.11 6.36
C LYS A 29 -3.01 -16.59 5.41
N ARG A 30 -2.56 -15.74 4.48
CA ARG A 30 -1.56 -16.07 3.45
C ARG A 30 -0.23 -15.37 3.67
N ASN A 31 -0.05 -14.67 4.80
CA ASN A 31 1.15 -13.88 5.10
C ASN A 31 1.52 -12.91 3.96
N ILE A 32 0.52 -12.28 3.36
CA ILE A 32 0.72 -11.28 2.30
C ILE A 32 1.48 -10.09 2.88
N LEU A 33 2.47 -9.60 2.14
CA LEU A 33 3.22 -8.42 2.54
C LEU A 33 2.38 -7.19 2.26
N VAL A 34 2.14 -6.36 3.28
CA VAL A 34 1.39 -5.10 3.16
C VAL A 34 2.25 -3.92 3.59
N ARG A 35 2.14 -2.82 2.86
CA ARG A 35 2.77 -1.54 3.17
C ARG A 35 1.77 -0.40 3.02
N SER A 36 2.00 0.68 3.76
CA SER A 36 1.32 1.96 3.55
C SER A 36 2.30 2.96 2.94
N HIS A 37 1.87 3.75 1.97
CA HIS A 37 2.68 4.81 1.36
C HIS A 37 1.96 6.16 1.43
N CYS A 38 2.59 7.14 2.08
CA CYS A 38 2.02 8.48 2.19
C CYS A 38 2.16 9.28 0.90
N ARG A 39 1.07 9.93 0.49
CA ARG A 39 1.01 10.77 -0.71
C ARG A 39 1.71 12.12 -0.53
N ARG A 40 1.87 12.58 0.72
CA ARG A 40 2.44 13.90 1.05
C ARG A 40 3.94 13.85 1.35
N CYS A 41 4.36 12.98 2.27
CA CYS A 41 5.76 12.90 2.70
C CYS A 41 6.52 11.69 2.15
N GLY A 42 5.85 10.80 1.41
CA GLY A 42 6.49 9.61 0.82
C GLY A 42 6.79 8.49 1.81
N ALA A 43 6.46 8.64 3.09
CA ALA A 43 6.76 7.62 4.08
C ALA A 43 6.16 6.25 3.71
N LEU A 44 7.04 5.24 3.63
CA LEU A 44 6.70 3.87 3.30
C LEU A 44 6.87 3.00 4.55
N MET A 45 5.75 2.56 5.12
CA MET A 45 5.74 1.80 6.37
C MET A 45 5.28 0.37 6.14
N ARG A 46 5.79 -0.56 6.96
CA ARG A 46 5.26 -1.93 7.02
C ARG A 46 3.94 -1.92 7.77
N VAL A 47 3.00 -2.74 7.30
CA VAL A 47 1.71 -2.93 7.94
C VAL A 47 1.49 -4.43 8.13
N ASP A 48 1.17 -4.82 9.36
CA ASP A 48 0.81 -6.20 9.67
C ASP A 48 -0.68 -6.42 9.36
N PRO A 49 -1.04 -7.36 8.46
CA PRO A 49 -2.43 -7.73 8.25
C PRO A 49 -3.16 -8.20 9.52
N ALA A 50 -2.47 -8.83 10.47
CA ALA A 50 -3.08 -9.27 11.73
C ALA A 50 -3.54 -8.08 12.59
N ASP A 51 -2.73 -7.01 12.65
CA ASP A 51 -3.11 -5.75 13.28
C ASP A 51 -4.37 -5.15 12.66
N LEU A 52 -4.46 -5.18 11.32
CA LEU A 52 -5.62 -4.66 10.60
C LEU A 52 -6.88 -5.49 10.87
N VAL A 53 -6.75 -6.81 10.94
CA VAL A 53 -7.84 -7.71 11.34
C VAL A 53 -8.33 -7.37 12.75
N ALA A 54 -7.41 -7.14 13.70
CA ALA A 54 -7.77 -6.79 15.06
C ALA A 54 -8.49 -5.42 15.16
N ARG A 55 -8.08 -4.43 14.34
CA ARG A 55 -8.67 -3.08 14.36
C ARG A 55 -9.99 -2.97 13.61
N TYR A 56 -10.11 -3.62 12.45
CA TYR A 56 -11.19 -3.40 11.49
C TYR A 56 -12.01 -4.66 11.16
N GLY A 57 -11.58 -5.83 11.64
CA GLY A 57 -12.20 -7.12 11.34
C GLY A 57 -11.68 -7.76 10.05
N ALA A 58 -11.77 -9.09 9.98
CA ALA A 58 -11.21 -9.89 8.88
C ALA A 58 -11.83 -9.63 7.49
N GLY A 59 -13.05 -9.10 7.45
CA GLY A 59 -13.76 -8.78 6.21
C GLY A 59 -13.38 -7.44 5.58
N HIS A 60 -12.60 -6.61 6.27
CA HIS A 60 -12.25 -5.27 5.79
C HIS A 60 -11.38 -5.34 4.52
N SER A 61 -11.65 -4.49 3.53
CA SER A 61 -10.86 -4.35 2.30
C SER A 61 -9.88 -3.18 2.45
N LEU A 62 -8.68 -3.31 1.87
CA LEU A 62 -7.71 -2.20 1.80
C LEU A 62 -7.74 -1.48 0.45
N ILE A 63 -8.50 -2.00 -0.52
CA ILE A 63 -8.67 -1.38 -1.83
C ILE A 63 -9.39 -0.04 -1.63
N ASP A 64 -8.83 1.02 -2.20
CA ASP A 64 -9.33 2.42 -2.08
C ASP A 64 -9.38 2.98 -0.66
N THR A 65 -8.84 2.23 0.31
CA THR A 65 -8.77 2.67 1.70
C THR A 65 -7.56 3.58 1.88
N GLN A 66 -7.79 4.72 2.54
CA GLN A 66 -6.75 5.65 2.94
C GLN A 66 -6.72 5.76 4.47
N GLU A 67 -5.51 5.77 5.03
CA GLU A 67 -5.27 6.04 6.46
C GLU A 67 -4.52 7.37 6.62
N ARG A 68 -4.58 7.96 7.82
CA ARG A 68 -3.71 9.09 8.16
C ARG A 68 -2.26 8.62 8.20
N CYS A 69 -1.34 9.44 7.69
CA CYS A 69 0.08 9.18 7.76
C CYS A 69 0.51 8.99 9.22
N ARG A 70 1.34 7.98 9.47
CA ARG A 70 1.89 7.69 10.81
C ARG A 70 3.17 8.49 11.11
N MET A 71 3.70 9.23 10.15
CA MET A 71 4.83 10.13 10.40
C MET A 71 4.39 11.30 11.26
N VAL A 72 5.18 11.58 12.31
CA VAL A 72 4.97 12.75 13.16
C VAL A 72 5.04 14.01 12.30
N ALA A 73 4.14 14.96 12.57
CA ALA A 73 3.97 16.21 11.82
C ALA A 73 3.54 16.07 10.35
N CYS A 74 3.17 14.86 9.89
CA CYS A 74 2.49 14.67 8.62
C CYS A 74 0.99 14.40 8.84
N ASP A 75 0.15 15.17 8.17
CA ASP A 75 -1.31 15.04 8.13
C ASP A 75 -1.82 14.38 6.83
N GLY A 76 -0.90 13.93 5.96
CA GLY A 76 -1.23 13.41 4.64
C GLY A 76 -1.96 12.07 4.69
N ALA A 77 -2.65 11.74 3.61
CA ALA A 77 -3.25 10.43 3.42
C ALA A 77 -2.20 9.40 2.94
N ALA A 78 -2.30 8.17 3.43
CA ALA A 78 -1.53 7.03 2.98
C ALA A 78 -2.43 5.95 2.40
N TYR A 79 -1.99 5.36 1.30
CA TYR A 79 -2.67 4.26 0.61
C TYR A 79 -1.90 2.96 0.80
N TYR A 80 -2.56 1.83 0.57
CA TYR A 80 -1.95 0.52 0.75
C TYR A 80 -1.31 -0.04 -0.52
N LEU A 81 -0.25 -0.81 -0.33
CA LEU A 81 0.37 -1.65 -1.34
C LEU A 81 0.46 -3.07 -0.80
N ALA A 82 0.35 -4.06 -1.68
CA ALA A 82 0.53 -5.45 -1.30
C ALA A 82 1.34 -6.26 -2.31
N ALA A 83 2.09 -7.22 -1.81
CA ALA A 83 2.86 -8.18 -2.60
C ALA A 83 2.66 -9.59 -2.02
N LEU A 84 2.58 -10.59 -2.90
CA LEU A 84 2.31 -11.97 -2.49
C LEU A 84 3.42 -12.53 -1.59
N THR A 85 4.67 -12.18 -1.88
CA THR A 85 5.87 -12.60 -1.16
C THR A 85 7.01 -11.63 -1.45
N TYR A 86 8.15 -11.82 -0.81
CA TYR A 86 9.36 -11.05 -1.08
C TYR A 86 9.81 -11.26 -2.53
N GLY A 87 10.22 -10.17 -3.18
CA GLY A 87 10.61 -10.18 -4.61
C GLY A 87 9.44 -10.16 -5.59
N ALA A 88 8.21 -10.41 -5.14
CA ALA A 88 7.02 -10.23 -5.98
C ALA A 88 6.75 -8.73 -6.25
N PRO A 89 6.15 -8.39 -7.40
CA PRO A 89 5.79 -7.01 -7.70
C PRO A 89 4.77 -6.46 -6.68
N TRP A 90 4.99 -5.22 -6.25
CA TRP A 90 4.06 -4.50 -5.38
C TRP A 90 2.88 -3.98 -6.19
N ARG A 91 1.68 -4.35 -5.78
CA ARG A 91 0.43 -3.82 -6.33
C ARG A 91 -0.05 -2.68 -5.46
N VAL A 92 -0.29 -1.51 -6.05
CA VAL A 92 -1.00 -0.41 -5.40
C VAL A 92 -2.47 -0.82 -5.24
N LEU A 93 -3.03 -0.71 -4.03
CA LEU A 93 -4.41 -1.09 -3.73
C LEU A 93 -5.36 0.11 -3.90
N LEU A 94 -5.36 0.71 -5.09
CA LEU A 94 -6.31 1.75 -5.48
C LEU A 94 -6.96 1.34 -6.79
N ASP A 95 -8.28 1.42 -6.85
CA ASP A 95 -9.05 1.29 -8.07
C ASP A 95 -9.72 2.60 -8.50
N ASP A 96 -10.12 3.45 -7.55
CA ASP A 96 -10.76 4.74 -7.79
C ASP A 96 -9.85 5.65 -8.64
N PRO A 97 -10.34 6.14 -9.80
CA PRO A 97 -9.56 6.97 -10.71
C PRO A 97 -9.14 8.30 -10.08
N VAL A 98 -9.97 8.93 -9.23
CA VAL A 98 -9.63 10.19 -8.53
C VAL A 98 -8.50 9.95 -7.54
N LEU A 99 -8.53 8.81 -6.84
CA LEU A 99 -7.43 8.43 -5.96
C LEU A 99 -6.18 8.05 -6.73
N LYS A 100 -6.27 7.51 -7.95
CA LYS A 100 -5.09 7.24 -8.78
C LYS A 100 -4.47 8.53 -9.30
N GLU A 101 -5.28 9.48 -9.77
CA GLU A 101 -4.81 10.74 -10.34
C GLU A 101 -4.00 11.56 -9.33
N GLY A 102 -4.47 11.69 -8.09
CA GLY A 102 -3.69 12.40 -7.07
C GLY A 102 -2.39 11.70 -6.64
N LEU A 103 -2.01 10.57 -7.25
CA LEU A 103 -0.69 9.95 -7.07
C LEU A 103 0.35 10.52 -8.02
N GLU A 104 -0.08 11.23 -9.06
CA GLU A 104 0.81 11.94 -9.98
C GLU A 104 1.58 13.00 -9.20
N GLY A 105 2.90 13.03 -9.37
CA GLY A 105 3.78 13.96 -8.64
C GLY A 105 4.01 13.62 -7.17
N ARG A 106 3.57 12.44 -6.67
CA ARG A 106 3.89 12.03 -5.29
C ARG A 106 5.41 11.98 -5.06
N PRO A 107 5.89 12.26 -3.84
CA PRO A 107 7.29 12.07 -3.50
C PRO A 107 7.71 10.60 -3.64
N PRO A 108 9.00 10.33 -3.87
CA PRO A 108 9.54 8.98 -3.85
C PRO A 108 9.35 8.36 -2.46
N ALA A 109 9.40 7.03 -2.41
CA ALA A 109 9.26 6.30 -1.16
C ALA A 109 10.40 6.64 -0.20
N VAL A 110 10.03 7.20 0.95
CA VAL A 110 10.90 7.47 2.10
C VAL A 110 10.87 6.25 3.01
N THR A 111 12.01 5.60 3.16
CA THR A 111 12.20 4.42 4.01
C THR A 111 13.06 4.78 5.22
N GLY A 112 13.20 3.87 6.19
CA GLY A 112 14.11 4.07 7.32
C GLY A 112 15.53 4.46 6.89
N ARG A 113 16.02 3.89 5.77
CA ARG A 113 17.33 4.22 5.21
C ARG A 113 17.44 5.68 4.76
N SER A 114 16.43 6.22 4.09
CA SER A 114 16.47 7.61 3.60
C SER A 114 16.26 8.62 4.72
N LEU A 115 15.52 8.25 5.78
CA LEU A 115 15.39 9.10 6.98
C LEU A 115 16.71 9.24 7.73
N GLN A 116 17.50 8.17 7.78
CA GLN A 116 18.79 8.14 8.50
C GLN A 116 19.83 9.08 7.88
N VAL A 117 19.78 9.30 6.56
CA VAL A 117 20.68 10.21 5.84
C VAL A 117 20.43 11.68 6.22
N CYS A 118 19.20 12.08 6.54
CA CYS A 118 18.91 13.44 7.02
C CYS A 118 19.39 13.69 8.45
N GLY A 119 19.56 12.65 9.27
CA GLY A 119 19.91 12.79 10.70
C GLY A 119 21.41 12.80 11.01
N GLN A 120 22.28 12.47 10.04
CA GLN A 120 23.73 12.38 10.26
C GLN A 120 24.53 13.57 9.73
N ALA A 121 23.88 14.56 9.12
CA ALA A 121 24.55 15.72 8.51
C ALA A 121 24.99 16.81 9.52
N THR A 122 24.89 16.60 10.83
CA THR A 122 25.08 17.67 11.83
C THR A 122 26.05 17.35 12.98
N VAL A 123 26.87 16.29 12.86
CA VAL A 123 27.87 15.95 13.90
C VAL A 123 29.26 15.74 13.32
N LEU A 124 29.71 16.68 12.49
CA LEU A 124 31.13 16.97 12.30
C LEU A 124 31.22 18.51 12.21
N ASP A 125 32.12 19.11 12.97
CA ASP A 125 32.41 20.56 13.06
C ASP A 125 31.76 21.33 14.23
N VAL A 126 31.95 20.82 15.45
CA VAL A 126 32.25 21.71 16.59
C VAL A 126 33.46 21.12 17.32
N SER A 127 34.66 21.57 16.95
CA SER A 127 35.83 21.50 17.81
C SER A 127 35.97 22.83 18.57
N PRO A 128 36.44 22.80 19.83
CA PRO A 128 36.52 23.96 20.72
C PRO A 128 37.51 25.03 20.27
#